data_AF-A0A0L7M318-F1
#
_entry.id   AF-A0A0L7M318-F1
#
_cell.length_a   1.000
_cell.length_b   1.000
_cell.length_c   1.000
_cell.angle_alpha   90.00
_cell.angle_beta   90.00
_cell.angle_gamma   90.00
#
_symmetry.space_group_name_H-M   'P 1'
#
loop_
_entity.id
_entity.type
_entity.pdbx_description
1 polymer ?
#
loop_
_entity_poly.entity_id
_entity_poly.type
_entity_poly.pdbx_seq_one_letter_code
_entity_poly.pdbx_strand_id
1 'polypeptide(L)'
;MKEKIENVNVHLEKRISNSFGTGEKKKMKFHKFLSLLEKGNKKYYLNTQYVKENAYHPKDFCNSITRQMINYLPKELEIMGNLEIYQYNIWLGNNKSTKLKTYLHHDYHDNIYVLLKGKKTFRIYSPNFAYRLKTNGKIFKVHKNGLITYWPFIRSDGKLCMDV
;
A
#
# COMPACT_ATOMS: atom_id res chain seq x y z
N MET A 1 21.08 -1.10 -1.22
CA MET A 1 20.03 -2.11 -1.53
C MET A 1 20.59 -3.30 -2.29
N LYS A 2 21.33 -3.14 -3.40
CA LYS A 2 21.88 -4.29 -4.17
C LYS A 2 22.76 -5.23 -3.34
N GLU A 3 23.52 -4.70 -2.39
CA GLU A 3 24.42 -5.50 -1.54
C GLU A 3 23.73 -6.20 -0.36
N LYS A 4 22.55 -5.72 0.06
CA LYS A 4 21.90 -6.16 1.31
C LYS A 4 20.62 -6.98 1.09
N ILE A 5 20.10 -7.00 -0.14
CA ILE A 5 18.84 -7.65 -0.48
C ILE A 5 19.13 -8.65 -1.58
N GLU A 6 18.57 -9.85 -1.49
CA GLU A 6 18.79 -10.91 -2.46
C GLU A 6 18.22 -10.59 -3.85
N ASN A 7 18.81 -11.22 -4.88
CA ASN A 7 18.37 -11.08 -6.26
C ASN A 7 17.16 -11.96 -6.61
N VAL A 8 16.04 -11.74 -5.92
CA VAL A 8 14.81 -12.51 -6.14
C VAL A 8 13.95 -11.92 -7.26
N ASN A 9 12.96 -12.69 -7.70
CA ASN A 9 11.97 -12.20 -8.67
C ASN A 9 10.96 -11.28 -7.98
N VAL A 10 10.64 -10.17 -8.64
CA VAL A 10 9.60 -9.22 -8.24
C VAL A 10 8.56 -9.04 -9.32
N HIS A 11 7.35 -8.69 -8.89
CA HIS A 11 6.30 -8.21 -9.78
C HIS A 11 6.30 -6.68 -9.77
N LEU A 12 6.52 -6.09 -10.93
CA LEU A 12 6.50 -4.66 -11.13
C LEU A 12 5.27 -4.26 -11.90
N GLU A 13 4.67 -3.16 -11.51
CA GLU A 13 3.63 -2.55 -12.30
C GLU A 13 4.25 -1.68 -13.39
N LYS A 14 3.80 -1.88 -14.64
CA LYS A 14 4.17 -1.03 -15.76
C LYS A 14 3.23 0.18 -15.80
N ARG A 15 3.82 1.38 -15.84
CA ARG A 15 3.06 2.63 -15.96
C ARG A 15 2.19 2.62 -17.21
N ILE A 16 0.91 2.93 -17.04
CA ILE A 16 0.00 3.24 -18.15
C ILE A 16 -0.30 4.74 -18.09
N SER A 17 -0.03 5.44 -19.19
CA SER A 17 -0.10 6.90 -19.27
C SER A 17 0.71 7.57 -18.13
N ASN A 18 0.01 8.15 -17.15
CA ASN A 18 0.58 8.88 -16.00
C ASN A 18 0.17 8.29 -14.64
N SER A 19 -0.32 7.05 -14.58
CA SER A 19 -0.74 6.40 -13.34
C SER A 19 -0.17 4.99 -13.16
N PHE A 20 -0.14 4.58 -11.91
CA PHE A 20 0.00 3.19 -11.44
C PHE A 20 -1.29 2.83 -10.67
N GLY A 21 -1.55 1.54 -10.44
CA GLY A 21 -2.78 0.93 -9.95
C GLY A 21 -3.56 0.10 -10.98
N THR A 22 -3.28 0.23 -12.29
CA THR A 22 -4.05 -0.43 -13.38
C THR A 22 -3.17 -1.07 -14.45
N GLY A 23 -1.85 -0.99 -14.27
CA GLY A 23 -0.85 -1.46 -15.21
C GLY A 23 -0.66 -2.97 -15.24
N GLU A 24 -0.17 -3.47 -16.37
CA GLU A 24 0.27 -4.85 -16.52
C GLU A 24 1.40 -5.17 -15.52
N LYS A 25 1.30 -6.32 -14.84
CA LYS A 25 2.34 -6.81 -13.94
C LYS A 25 3.44 -7.51 -14.73
N LYS A 26 4.67 -7.01 -14.65
CA LYS A 26 5.86 -7.62 -15.25
C LYS A 26 6.76 -8.25 -14.19
N LYS A 27 7.08 -9.53 -14.37
CA LYS A 27 8.06 -10.23 -13.53
C LYS A 27 9.49 -9.86 -13.96
N MET A 28 10.36 -9.50 -13.02
CA MET A 28 11.80 -9.34 -13.28
C MET A 28 12.65 -9.54 -12.02
N LYS A 29 13.96 -9.69 -12.18
CA LYS A 29 14.92 -9.75 -11.08
C LYS A 29 15.06 -8.40 -10.38
N PHE A 30 15.10 -8.39 -9.05
CA PHE A 30 15.15 -7.17 -8.24
C PHE A 30 16.39 -6.32 -8.54
N HIS A 31 17.58 -6.92 -8.68
CA HIS A 31 18.77 -6.15 -9.02
C HIS A 31 18.70 -5.53 -10.41
N LYS A 32 18.09 -6.23 -11.38
CA LYS A 32 17.84 -5.68 -12.71
C LYS A 32 16.94 -4.45 -12.62
N PHE A 33 15.90 -4.51 -11.79
CA PHE A 33 15.04 -3.35 -11.51
C PHE A 33 15.82 -2.19 -10.89
N LEU A 34 16.65 -2.42 -9.87
CA LEU A 34 17.47 -1.38 -9.26
C LEU A 34 18.42 -0.72 -10.27
N SER A 35 19.09 -1.51 -11.12
CA SER A 35 19.94 -0.98 -12.19
C SER A 35 19.15 -0.15 -13.21
N LEU A 36 17.89 -0.49 -13.49
CA LEU A 36 17.03 0.34 -14.34
C LEU A 36 16.70 1.68 -13.67
N LEU A 37 16.41 1.69 -12.36
CA LEU A 37 16.13 2.93 -11.62
C LEU A 37 17.34 3.87 -11.58
N GLU A 38 18.54 3.33 -11.38
CA GLU A 38 19.81 4.07 -11.42
C GLU A 38 20.04 4.72 -12.79
N LYS A 39 19.68 4.01 -13.87
CA LYS A 39 19.67 4.54 -15.25
C LYS A 39 18.50 5.52 -15.53
N GLY A 40 17.73 5.89 -14.52
CA GLY A 40 16.64 6.86 -14.65
C GLY A 40 15.32 6.29 -15.19
N ASN A 41 15.12 4.97 -15.17
CA ASN A 41 13.87 4.35 -15.63
C ASN A 41 12.67 4.81 -14.80
N LYS A 42 11.61 5.27 -15.47
CA LYS A 42 10.35 5.73 -14.86
C LYS A 42 9.14 4.87 -15.24
N LYS A 43 9.39 3.74 -15.92
CA LYS A 43 8.36 2.89 -16.54
C LYS A 43 7.80 1.88 -15.56
N TYR A 44 8.59 1.48 -14.58
CA TYR A 44 8.23 0.43 -13.63
C TYR A 44 8.14 0.97 -12.22
N TYR A 45 7.19 0.42 -11.46
CA TYR A 45 6.98 0.69 -10.06
C TYR A 45 6.83 -0.63 -9.32
N LEU A 46 7.57 -0.78 -8.22
CA LEU A 46 7.42 -1.90 -7.31
C LEU A 46 6.36 -1.55 -6.28
N ASN A 47 5.37 -2.43 -6.15
CA ASN A 47 4.39 -2.42 -5.08
C ASN A 47 4.31 -3.83 -4.50
N THR A 48 4.64 -3.98 -3.21
CA THR A 48 4.70 -5.28 -2.54
C THR A 48 3.41 -5.70 -1.84
N GLN A 49 2.32 -4.95 -2.01
CA GLN A 49 1.04 -5.18 -1.33
C GLN A 49 0.37 -6.52 -1.61
N TYR A 50 0.74 -7.21 -2.68
CA TYR A 50 0.11 -8.47 -3.07
C TYR A 50 0.74 -9.64 -2.32
N VAL A 51 0.13 -10.02 -1.20
CA VAL A 51 0.39 -11.28 -0.50
C VAL A 51 -0.79 -12.23 -0.78
N LYS A 52 -0.56 -13.55 -0.69
CA LYS A 52 -1.68 -14.50 -0.80
C LYS A 52 -2.57 -14.32 0.42
N GLU A 53 -3.88 -14.21 0.21
CA GLU A 53 -4.88 -14.06 1.27
C GLU A 53 -5.73 -15.34 1.40
N ASN A 54 -6.31 -15.55 2.58
CA ASN A 54 -7.43 -16.48 2.79
C ASN A 54 -8.72 -15.67 3.00
N ALA A 55 -9.82 -16.30 3.43
CA ALA A 55 -11.10 -15.61 3.62
C ALA A 55 -11.09 -14.53 4.73
N TYR A 56 -10.09 -14.52 5.60
CA TYR A 56 -10.05 -13.70 6.81
C TYR A 56 -8.82 -12.78 6.90
N HIS A 57 -7.65 -13.21 6.39
CA HIS A 57 -6.42 -12.44 6.51
C HIS A 57 -5.35 -12.85 5.47
N PRO A 58 -4.29 -12.03 5.27
CA PRO A 58 -3.11 -12.41 4.52
C PRO A 58 -2.43 -13.64 5.14
N LYS A 59 -1.94 -14.55 4.31
CA LYS A 59 -1.19 -15.74 4.75
C LYS A 59 0.17 -15.39 5.37
N ASP A 60 0.63 -14.16 5.16
CA ASP A 60 1.89 -13.66 5.69
C ASP A 60 1.81 -12.12 5.79
N PHE A 61 2.61 -11.52 6.67
CA PHE A 61 2.64 -10.06 6.86
C PHE A 61 3.21 -9.33 5.65
N CYS A 62 4.03 -9.98 4.82
CA CYS A 62 4.68 -9.32 3.70
C CYS A 62 5.29 -10.31 2.69
N ASN A 63 5.72 -9.80 1.54
CA ASN A 63 6.45 -10.62 0.57
C ASN A 63 7.96 -10.75 0.90
N SER A 64 8.65 -11.64 0.19
CA SER A 64 10.06 -11.99 0.47
C SER A 64 11.02 -10.80 0.48
N ILE A 65 10.87 -9.83 -0.43
CA ILE A 65 11.72 -8.63 -0.43
C ILE A 65 11.41 -7.74 0.75
N THR A 66 10.12 -7.55 1.03
CA THR A 66 9.71 -6.72 2.15
C THR A 66 10.23 -7.30 3.45
N ARG A 67 10.19 -8.63 3.63
CA ARG A 67 10.77 -9.32 4.78
C ARG A 67 12.25 -8.98 5.01
N GLN A 68 13.05 -8.94 3.95
CA GLN A 68 14.47 -8.58 4.05
C GLN A 68 14.68 -7.10 4.42
N MET A 69 13.74 -6.22 4.05
CA MET A 69 13.83 -4.77 4.32
C MET A 69 13.28 -4.37 5.69
N ILE A 70 12.20 -5.00 6.16
CA ILE A 70 11.59 -4.67 7.47
C ILE A 70 12.49 -5.03 8.65
N ASN A 71 13.52 -5.86 8.44
CA ASN A 71 14.54 -6.14 9.46
C ASN A 71 15.33 -4.89 9.87
N TYR A 72 15.26 -3.83 9.07
CA TYR A 72 15.90 -2.55 9.34
C TYR A 72 14.93 -1.47 9.85
N LEU A 73 13.65 -1.81 10.08
CA LEU A 73 12.61 -0.88 10.53
C LEU A 73 12.19 -1.18 11.97
N PRO A 74 11.70 -0.16 12.72
CA PRO A 74 11.09 -0.37 14.02
C PRO A 74 9.99 -1.44 13.93
N LYS A 75 9.97 -2.36 14.87
CA LYS A 75 8.94 -3.41 14.95
C LYS A 75 7.66 -2.92 15.61
N GLU A 76 7.77 -1.87 16.41
CA GLU A 76 6.67 -1.24 17.12
C GLU A 76 6.78 0.27 16.95
N LEU A 77 5.62 0.92 16.90
CA LEU A 77 5.51 2.36 16.87
C LEU A 77 4.57 2.75 18.00
N GLU A 78 5.07 3.50 18.98
CA GLU A 78 4.31 3.90 20.16
C GLU A 78 2.98 4.59 19.80
N ILE A 79 2.97 5.39 18.72
CA ILE A 79 1.77 6.07 18.20
C ILE A 79 0.65 5.11 17.78
N MET A 80 0.98 3.85 17.48
CA MET A 80 0.01 2.84 17.09
C MET A 80 -0.62 2.14 18.31
N GLY A 81 -0.14 2.41 19.52
CA GLY A 81 -0.70 1.88 20.76
C GLY A 81 -0.84 0.36 20.73
N ASN A 82 -2.07 -0.13 20.85
CA ASN A 82 -2.40 -1.56 20.89
C ASN A 82 -2.76 -2.15 19.51
N LEU A 83 -2.52 -1.42 18.41
CA LEU A 83 -2.81 -1.94 17.07
C LEU A 83 -1.80 -3.03 16.69
N GLU A 84 -2.33 -4.13 16.15
CA GLU A 84 -1.52 -5.20 15.60
C GLU A 84 -1.13 -4.90 14.15
N ILE A 85 0.07 -5.34 13.77
CA ILE A 85 0.53 -5.21 12.39
C ILE A 85 -0.29 -6.15 11.50
N TYR A 86 -1.04 -5.58 10.57
CA TYR A 86 -1.73 -6.35 9.55
C TYR A 86 -0.81 -6.72 8.38
N GLN A 87 -0.06 -5.74 7.85
CA GLN A 87 0.81 -5.96 6.68
C GLN A 87 1.94 -4.94 6.58
N TYR A 88 3.10 -5.37 6.08
CA TYR A 88 4.18 -4.48 5.64
C TYR A 88 4.25 -4.39 4.12
N ASN A 89 4.32 -3.16 3.62
CA ASN A 89 4.36 -2.85 2.21
C ASN A 89 5.49 -1.87 1.88
N ILE A 90 6.05 -2.04 0.68
CA ILE A 90 7.14 -1.25 0.15
C ILE A 90 6.77 -0.81 -1.26
N TRP A 91 7.00 0.48 -1.46
CA TRP A 91 6.80 1.15 -2.72
C TRP A 91 8.13 1.73 -3.18
N LEU A 92 8.55 1.33 -4.38
CA LEU A 92 9.82 1.79 -4.95
C LEU A 92 9.65 2.10 -6.43
N GLY A 93 10.08 3.28 -6.83
CA GLY A 93 10.12 3.68 -8.22
C GLY A 93 10.83 5.01 -8.38
N ASN A 94 11.06 5.41 -9.61
CA ASN A 94 11.59 6.72 -9.92
C ASN A 94 10.52 7.53 -10.65
N ASN A 95 10.19 8.67 -10.07
CA ASN A 95 9.29 9.61 -10.71
C ASN A 95 9.74 11.05 -10.46
N LYS A 96 9.99 11.78 -11.54
CA LYS A 96 10.24 13.22 -11.53
C LYS A 96 9.02 14.03 -11.97
N SER A 97 7.95 13.37 -12.41
CA SER A 97 6.74 14.04 -12.88
C SER A 97 5.86 14.44 -11.71
N THR A 98 5.53 15.73 -11.62
CA THR A 98 4.52 16.27 -10.70
C THR A 98 3.09 15.86 -11.11
N LYS A 99 2.91 15.33 -12.33
CA LYS A 99 1.61 14.92 -12.86
C LYS A 99 1.24 13.46 -12.53
N LEU A 100 2.18 12.65 -12.06
CA LEU A 100 1.90 11.26 -11.70
C LEU A 100 1.12 11.24 -10.39
N LYS A 101 -0.09 10.68 -10.42
CA LYS A 101 -1.00 10.64 -9.28
C LYS A 101 -1.40 9.21 -9.00
N THR A 102 -1.37 8.83 -7.73
CA THR A 102 -2.23 7.76 -7.24
C THR A 102 -3.62 8.38 -7.09
N TYR A 103 -4.66 7.69 -7.55
CA TYR A 103 -6.03 8.16 -7.39
C TYR A 103 -6.38 8.29 -5.90
N LEU A 104 -7.30 9.20 -5.58
CA LEU A 104 -7.84 9.29 -4.22
C LEU A 104 -8.53 7.97 -3.87
N HIS A 105 -8.13 7.39 -2.76
CA HIS A 105 -8.69 6.17 -2.20
C HIS A 105 -8.62 6.27 -0.68
N HIS A 106 -9.28 5.34 -0.01
CA HIS A 106 -9.10 5.06 1.42
C HIS A 106 -8.79 3.57 1.56
N ASP A 107 -8.07 3.24 2.62
CA ASP A 107 -7.76 1.86 2.98
C ASP A 107 -8.69 1.43 4.12
N TYR A 108 -8.89 0.11 4.27
CA TYR A 108 -9.70 -0.44 5.36
C TYR A 108 -9.03 -0.36 6.74
N HIS A 109 -7.69 -0.39 6.78
CA HIS A 109 -6.91 -0.41 8.00
C HIS A 109 -6.25 0.93 8.26
N ASP A 110 -5.97 1.20 9.54
CA ASP A 110 -5.03 2.26 9.92
C ASP A 110 -3.67 2.00 9.24
N ASN A 111 -3.00 3.07 8.82
CA ASN A 111 -1.82 2.95 7.97
C ASN A 111 -0.76 4.00 8.33
N ILE A 112 0.50 3.57 8.45
CA ILE A 112 1.66 4.45 8.61
C ILE A 112 2.48 4.43 7.34
N TYR A 113 2.60 5.60 6.71
CA TYR A 113 3.44 5.79 5.55
C TYR A 113 4.79 6.41 5.93
N VAL A 114 5.88 5.66 5.76
CA VAL A 114 7.25 6.14 6.03
C VAL A 114 7.97 6.46 4.72
N LEU A 115 8.32 7.73 4.51
CA LEU A 115 9.10 8.16 3.35
C LEU A 115 10.61 7.97 3.60
N LEU A 116 11.19 6.89 3.07
CA LEU A 116 12.62 6.61 3.24
C LEU A 116 13.53 7.45 2.33
N LYS A 117 13.07 7.78 1.10
CA LYS A 117 13.85 8.58 0.13
C LYS A 117 12.96 9.30 -0.87
N GLY A 118 13.32 10.54 -1.19
CA GLY A 118 12.68 11.34 -2.23
C GLY A 118 11.61 12.28 -1.65
N LYS A 119 10.54 12.51 -2.41
CA LYS A 119 9.43 13.39 -2.02
C LYS A 119 8.10 12.75 -2.40
N LYS A 120 7.15 12.76 -1.47
CA LYS A 120 5.75 12.40 -1.70
C LYS A 120 4.87 13.54 -1.21
N THR A 121 3.86 13.91 -2.00
CA THR A 121 2.86 14.91 -1.62
C THR A 121 1.55 14.19 -1.40
N PHE A 122 0.95 14.39 -0.22
CA PHE A 122 -0.33 13.82 0.15
C PHE A 122 -1.41 14.90 0.12
N ARG A 123 -2.61 14.52 -0.31
CA ARG A 123 -3.82 15.29 -0.09
C ARG A 123 -4.79 14.38 0.65
N ILE A 124 -5.07 14.72 1.89
CA ILE A 124 -5.89 13.92 2.81
C ILE A 124 -7.21 14.65 3.02
N TYR A 125 -8.32 13.91 2.94
CA TYR A 125 -9.65 14.41 3.24
C TYR A 125 -10.20 13.65 4.44
N SER A 126 -10.84 14.36 5.37
CA SER A 126 -11.52 13.72 6.50
C SER A 126 -12.62 12.77 5.99
N PRO A 127 -12.86 11.62 6.65
CA PRO A 127 -13.99 10.74 6.37
C PRO A 127 -15.36 11.44 6.41
N ASN A 128 -15.48 12.58 7.09
CA ASN A 128 -16.70 13.40 7.10
C ASN A 128 -17.07 13.94 5.71
N PHE A 129 -16.11 13.99 4.78
CA PHE A 129 -16.35 14.36 3.39
C PHE A 129 -16.74 13.16 2.52
N ALA A 130 -16.79 11.92 3.04
CA ALA A 130 -16.98 10.71 2.23
C ALA A 130 -18.22 10.78 1.32
N TYR A 131 -19.36 11.29 1.80
CA TYR A 131 -20.57 11.45 0.96
C TYR A 131 -20.44 12.51 -0.15
N ARG A 132 -19.47 13.40 -0.07
CA ARG A 132 -19.15 14.42 -1.09
C ARG A 132 -18.04 13.96 -2.04
N LEU A 133 -17.24 12.99 -1.62
CA LEU A 133 -16.22 12.36 -2.43
C LEU A 133 -16.92 11.23 -3.20
N LYS A 134 -16.92 11.27 -4.54
CA LYS A 134 -17.59 10.26 -5.38
C LYS A 134 -16.90 8.89 -5.24
N THR A 135 -17.16 8.16 -4.15
CA THR A 135 -16.55 6.86 -3.88
C THR A 135 -17.07 5.80 -4.85
N ASN A 136 -16.24 4.81 -5.14
CA ASN A 136 -16.71 3.61 -5.82
C ASN A 136 -17.53 2.77 -4.84
N GLY A 137 -18.79 2.47 -5.18
CA GLY A 137 -19.73 1.79 -4.29
C GLY A 137 -20.62 2.74 -3.48
N LYS A 138 -21.66 2.19 -2.85
CA LYS A 138 -22.62 2.93 -2.03
C LYS A 138 -22.21 2.88 -0.57
N ILE A 139 -21.88 4.03 0.01
CA ILE A 139 -21.55 4.14 1.44
C ILE A 139 -22.78 3.73 2.24
N PHE A 140 -22.61 2.76 3.13
CA PHE A 140 -23.61 2.37 4.11
C PHE A 140 -23.54 3.30 5.33
N LYS A 141 -22.35 3.44 5.93
CA LYS A 141 -22.15 4.24 7.13
C LYS A 141 -20.72 4.77 7.22
N VAL A 142 -20.56 5.96 7.81
CA VAL A 142 -19.28 6.44 8.35
C VAL A 142 -19.36 6.35 9.86
N HIS A 143 -18.52 5.52 10.48
CA HIS A 143 -18.49 5.34 11.94
C HIS A 143 -17.82 6.53 12.63
N LYS A 144 -18.01 6.69 13.95
CA LYS A 144 -17.44 7.81 14.72
C LYS A 144 -15.92 7.88 14.68
N ASN A 145 -15.25 6.73 14.53
CA ASN A 145 -13.80 6.63 14.36
C ASN A 145 -13.33 6.88 12.91
N GLY A 146 -14.24 7.21 11.99
CA GLY A 146 -13.91 7.52 10.60
C GLY A 146 -13.93 6.33 9.65
N LEU A 147 -14.16 5.10 10.13
CA LEU A 147 -14.28 3.93 9.26
C LEU A 147 -15.48 4.09 8.32
N ILE A 148 -15.23 3.97 7.01
CA ILE A 148 -16.26 4.03 5.96
C ILE A 148 -16.64 2.60 5.59
N THR A 149 -17.89 2.22 5.80
CA THR A 149 -18.39 0.88 5.47
C THR A 149 -19.34 0.94 4.28
N TYR A 150 -19.26 -0.10 3.44
CA TYR A 150 -20.12 -0.29 2.26
C TYR A 150 -21.12 -1.43 2.46
N TRP A 151 -21.10 -2.07 3.63
CA TRP A 151 -21.90 -3.24 3.96
C TRP A 151 -22.48 -3.11 5.38
N PRO A 152 -23.76 -3.48 5.60
CA PRO A 152 -24.45 -3.22 6.86
C PRO A 152 -23.90 -3.98 8.07
N PHE A 153 -23.22 -5.11 7.85
CA PHE A 153 -22.79 -6.00 8.92
C PHE A 153 -21.34 -5.79 9.36
N ILE A 154 -20.77 -4.60 9.12
CA ILE A 154 -19.42 -4.23 9.56
C ILE A 154 -19.52 -3.28 10.76
N ARG A 155 -18.84 -3.63 11.85
CA ARG A 155 -18.75 -2.87 13.09
C ARG A 155 -17.74 -1.73 12.96
N SER A 156 -17.68 -0.83 13.95
CA SER A 156 -16.70 0.28 13.95
C SER A 156 -15.25 -0.19 14.03
N ASP A 157 -14.98 -1.39 14.52
CA ASP A 157 -13.65 -2.01 14.57
C ASP A 157 -13.29 -2.79 13.30
N GLY A 158 -14.14 -2.74 12.27
CA GLY A 158 -13.90 -3.42 10.98
C GLY A 158 -14.28 -4.90 10.94
N LYS A 159 -14.64 -5.51 12.07
CA LYS A 159 -15.10 -6.91 12.11
C LYS A 159 -16.54 -7.06 11.63
N LEU A 160 -16.92 -8.27 11.20
CA LEU A 160 -18.32 -8.57 10.95
C LEU A 160 -19.09 -8.62 12.28
N CYS A 161 -20.38 -8.28 12.24
CA CYS A 161 -21.24 -8.38 13.43
C CYS A 161 -21.36 -9.80 14.00
N MET A 162 -21.03 -10.83 13.20
CA MET A 162 -21.07 -12.23 13.61
C MET A 162 -19.73 -12.76 14.12
N ASP A 163 -18.65 -11.99 13.97
CA ASP A 163 -17.33 -12.38 14.47
C ASP A 163 -17.32 -12.18 16.00
N VAL A 164 -16.95 -13.25 16.73
CA VAL A 164 -16.85 -13.28 18.19
C VAL A 164 -15.52 -12.69 18.66
#